data_AF-A0A968L828-F1
#
_entry.id   AF-A0A968L828-F1
#
_cell.length_a   1.000
_cell.length_b   1.000
_cell.length_c   1.000
_cell.angle_alpha   90.00
_cell.angle_beta   90.00
_cell.angle_gamma   90.00
#
_symmetry.space_group_name_H-M   'P 1'
#
loop_
_entity.id
_entity.type
_entity.pdbx_description
1 polymer ?
#
loop_
_entity_poly.entity_id
_entity_poly.type
_entity_poly.pdbx_seq_one_letter_code
_entity_poly.pdbx_strand_id
1 'polypeptide(L)'
;MYADQFQIYSGNANPDLASKICLYLHTELGEAQVFKFANDNIFVRILENVREKDVFIVQPTCSPVNDAIMELLIMIDAFKRASAGRITAVVPYYAYGRSDKKDQPRVPITARLVADMISVAGADRILTMDLHQGQIQGFFNIPVDELTAVHILSNYFRHKHLEDLVVVTDLGFAKRARTFAELLDAPLAIIEKRRIGNLDRAELLNVIGEVRGKRAVIVDDEVDTAGTLVETVRALEREGVSEIYACATHGVLSRDAVHMIEDTSLLELVLTDTIPLPPEKRVPRITTLSIAPLIGEAIKRIHRGESVGALFSSEVEFTQEMLLWEDGVAKKLDTRLAPGHDDGPDDMVERGDPDREPDTDGGQDPDGGPRAGAGGEGPTDEPSGPNGDRPESWLRELREREVAER
;
A
#
# COMPACT_ATOMS: atom_id res chain seq x y z
N MET A 1 -6.32 31.19 23.41
CA MET A 1 -7.26 31.04 22.28
C MET A 1 -6.40 31.05 21.05
N TYR A 2 -6.07 29.87 20.52
CA TYR A 2 -5.57 29.80 19.14
C TYR A 2 -6.68 30.34 18.25
N ALA A 3 -6.35 31.17 17.26
CA ALA A 3 -7.33 31.65 16.29
C ALA A 3 -8.14 30.46 15.74
N ASP A 4 -9.41 30.66 15.35
CA ASP A 4 -10.30 29.66 14.73
C ASP A 4 -9.78 29.09 13.38
N GLN A 5 -8.48 29.19 13.12
CA GLN A 5 -7.82 28.87 11.87
C GLN A 5 -6.60 27.99 12.14
N PHE A 6 -6.65 26.77 11.63
CA PHE A 6 -5.49 25.92 11.43
C PHE A 6 -4.93 26.13 10.02
N GLN A 7 -3.66 25.75 9.81
CA GLN A 7 -3.05 25.71 8.49
C GLN A 7 -2.45 24.34 8.23
N ILE A 8 -2.57 23.89 6.98
CA ILE A 8 -2.05 22.60 6.55
C ILE A 8 -0.93 22.86 5.56
N TYR A 9 0.21 22.21 5.78
CA TYR A 9 1.36 22.24 4.88
C TYR A 9 1.73 20.82 4.50
N SER A 10 2.40 20.68 3.36
CA SER A 10 2.91 19.40 2.88
C SER A 10 4.41 19.47 2.69
N GLY A 11 5.11 18.39 2.99
CA GLY A 11 6.39 18.15 2.33
C GLY A 11 6.18 17.52 0.95
N ASN A 12 7.24 16.98 0.38
CA ASN A 12 7.29 16.37 -0.94
C ASN A 12 6.85 14.90 -0.96
N ALA A 13 6.69 14.25 0.19
CA ALA A 13 6.45 12.82 0.24
C ALA A 13 5.04 12.44 -0.23
N ASN A 14 4.00 13.27 0.00
CA ASN A 14 2.65 13.01 -0.51
C ASN A 14 1.79 14.29 -0.62
N PRO A 15 2.13 15.21 -1.53
CA PRO A 15 1.38 16.46 -1.72
C PRO A 15 -0.06 16.24 -2.23
N ASP A 16 -0.31 15.11 -2.90
CA ASP A 16 -1.65 14.73 -3.37
C ASP A 16 -2.61 14.51 -2.19
N LEU A 17 -2.21 13.68 -1.22
CA LEU A 17 -2.98 13.46 0.00
C LEU A 17 -3.20 14.77 0.78
N ALA A 18 -2.18 15.61 0.91
CA ALA A 18 -2.32 16.90 1.60
C ALA A 18 -3.34 17.82 0.91
N SER A 19 -3.34 17.84 -0.42
CA SER A 19 -4.31 18.60 -1.23
C SER A 19 -5.73 18.06 -1.05
N LYS A 20 -5.89 16.74 -1.05
CA LYS A 20 -7.17 16.04 -0.79
C LYS A 20 -7.71 16.32 0.61
N ILE A 21 -6.85 16.36 1.63
CA ILE A 21 -7.23 16.74 2.99
C ILE A 21 -7.73 18.20 3.03
N CYS A 22 -7.04 19.12 2.35
CA CYS A 22 -7.45 20.52 2.26
C CYS A 22 -8.81 20.67 1.55
N LEU A 23 -9.02 19.92 0.47
CA LEU A 23 -10.28 19.87 -0.26
C LEU A 23 -11.44 19.41 0.64
N TYR A 24 -11.24 18.33 1.41
CA TYR A 24 -12.22 17.84 2.37
C TYR A 24 -12.54 18.88 3.47
N LEU A 25 -11.53 19.61 3.94
CA LEU A 25 -11.67 20.63 4.98
C LEU A 25 -12.12 22.00 4.46
N HIS A 26 -12.33 22.14 3.15
CA HIS A 26 -12.63 23.41 2.49
C HIS A 26 -11.63 24.52 2.85
N THR A 27 -10.34 24.17 2.83
CA THR A 27 -9.23 25.09 3.11
C THR A 27 -8.18 25.02 1.99
N GLU A 28 -7.22 25.93 2.03
CA GLU A 28 -6.11 25.97 1.08
C GLU A 28 -4.86 25.37 1.70
N LEU A 29 -4.04 24.72 0.88
CA LEU A 29 -2.73 24.24 1.30
C LEU A 29 -1.81 25.45 1.48
N GLY A 30 -1.18 25.56 2.64
CA GLY A 30 -0.26 26.63 2.96
C GLY A 30 0.98 26.60 2.06
N GLU A 31 1.54 27.78 1.81
CA GLU A 31 2.65 27.94 0.88
C GLU A 31 4.01 27.72 1.58
N ALA A 32 4.76 26.73 1.09
CA ALA A 32 6.14 26.48 1.50
C ALA A 32 7.00 26.07 0.29
N GLN A 33 8.26 26.53 0.27
CA GLN A 33 9.29 26.03 -0.64
C GLN A 33 10.03 24.90 0.04
N VAL A 34 9.96 23.71 -0.53
CA VAL A 34 10.65 22.51 -0.02
C VAL A 34 11.37 21.85 -1.19
N PHE A 35 12.69 21.90 -1.20
CA PHE A 35 13.48 21.33 -2.29
C PHE A 35 14.85 20.86 -1.83
N LYS A 36 15.47 20.00 -2.64
CA LYS A 36 16.80 19.43 -2.38
C LYS A 36 17.83 20.13 -3.26
N PHE A 37 18.90 20.66 -2.67
CA PHE A 37 20.04 21.22 -3.39
C PHE A 37 20.86 20.11 -4.06
N ALA A 38 21.71 20.48 -5.02
CA ALA A 38 22.57 19.54 -5.75
C ALA A 38 23.58 18.78 -4.87
N ASN A 39 23.83 19.23 -3.64
CA ASN A 39 24.69 18.58 -2.65
C ASN A 39 23.91 17.75 -1.62
N ASP A 40 22.69 17.35 -1.98
CA ASP A 40 21.73 16.60 -1.18
C ASP A 40 21.13 17.28 0.06
N ASN A 41 21.49 18.53 0.36
CA ASN A 41 20.91 19.26 1.48
C ASN A 41 19.47 19.70 1.16
N ILE A 42 18.56 19.49 2.11
CA ILE A 42 17.16 19.91 1.99
C ILE A 42 17.02 21.35 2.48
N PHE A 43 16.27 22.16 1.73
CA PHE A 43 15.89 23.52 2.08
C PHE A 43 14.39 23.63 2.29
N VAL A 44 14.00 24.30 3.37
CA VAL A 44 12.61 24.64 3.66
C VAL A 44 12.49 26.14 3.91
N ARG A 45 11.51 26.76 3.27
CA ARG A 45 11.08 28.13 3.58
C ARG A 45 9.56 28.23 3.59
N ILE A 46 9.02 28.61 4.73
CA ILE A 46 7.60 28.94 4.89
C ILE A 46 7.35 30.31 4.26
N LEU A 47 6.35 30.43 3.39
CA LEU A 47 6.05 31.69 2.66
C LEU A 47 4.97 32.53 3.34
N GLU A 48 4.32 31.99 4.36
CA GLU A 48 3.22 32.64 5.07
C GLU A 48 3.55 32.96 6.54
N ASN A 49 2.77 33.84 7.15
CA ASN A 49 2.86 34.09 8.58
C ASN A 49 2.19 32.94 9.35
N VAL A 50 2.99 32.24 10.16
CA VAL A 50 2.56 31.08 10.97
C VAL A 50 2.55 31.35 12.47
N ARG A 51 2.83 32.59 12.89
CA ARG A 51 2.99 32.94 14.31
C ARG A 51 1.69 32.68 15.09
N GLU A 52 1.80 31.95 16.20
CA GLU A 52 0.70 31.54 17.08
C GLU A 52 -0.41 30.71 16.38
N LYS A 53 -0.16 30.21 15.16
CA LYS A 53 -1.11 29.36 14.44
C LYS A 53 -0.96 27.89 14.81
N ASP A 54 -2.05 27.14 14.66
CA ASP A 54 -2.06 25.68 14.76
C ASP A 54 -1.73 25.08 13.39
N VAL A 55 -0.56 24.44 13.30
CA VAL A 55 0.05 23.99 12.05
C VAL A 55 0.00 22.46 11.98
N PHE A 56 -0.46 21.94 10.85
CA PHE A 56 -0.44 20.51 10.53
C PHE A 56 0.49 20.29 9.34
N ILE A 57 1.50 19.43 9.50
CA ILE A 57 2.47 19.11 8.45
C ILE A 57 2.20 17.69 7.96
N VAL A 58 1.66 17.54 6.76
CA VAL A 58 1.39 16.25 6.11
C VAL A 58 2.66 15.77 5.42
N GLN A 59 3.27 14.72 5.98
CA GLN A 59 4.50 14.15 5.46
C GLN A 59 4.63 12.69 5.89
N PRO A 60 4.20 11.72 5.07
CA PRO A 60 4.57 10.33 5.30
C PRO A 60 6.08 10.17 5.17
N THR A 61 6.65 9.21 5.90
CA THR A 61 8.09 8.95 5.90
C THR A 61 8.47 7.85 4.90
N CYS A 62 7.81 7.84 3.73
CA CYS A 62 8.01 6.85 2.67
C CYS A 62 9.25 7.13 1.80
N SER A 63 9.51 6.28 0.80
CA SER A 63 10.70 6.38 -0.05
C SER A 63 10.79 7.71 -0.82
N PRO A 64 11.96 8.38 -0.86
CA PRO A 64 13.21 8.05 -0.15
C PRO A 64 13.12 8.34 1.35
N VAL A 65 13.21 7.29 2.17
CA VAL A 65 12.82 7.32 3.59
C VAL A 65 13.60 8.35 4.40
N ASN A 66 14.92 8.38 4.25
CA ASN A 66 15.78 9.28 5.02
C ASN A 66 15.55 10.75 4.64
N ASP A 67 15.35 11.03 3.35
CA ASP A 67 15.06 12.37 2.86
C ASP A 67 13.69 12.83 3.39
N ALA A 68 12.67 11.97 3.33
CA ALA A 68 11.33 12.28 3.85
C ALA A 68 11.33 12.57 5.35
N ILE A 69 12.12 11.80 6.14
CA ILE A 69 12.32 12.05 7.58
C ILE A 69 13.03 13.38 7.79
N MET A 70 14.17 13.60 7.12
CA MET A 70 14.93 14.85 7.29
C MET A 70 14.11 16.08 6.88
N GLU A 71 13.34 15.97 5.80
CA GLU A 71 12.43 17.01 5.35
C GLU A 71 11.38 17.35 6.41
N LEU A 72 10.72 16.33 6.99
CA LEU A 72 9.77 16.52 8.09
C LEU A 72 10.43 17.27 9.27
N LEU A 73 11.62 16.83 9.69
CA LEU A 73 12.34 17.44 10.81
C LEU A 73 12.71 18.89 10.54
N ILE A 74 13.18 19.20 9.32
CA ILE A 74 13.55 20.56 8.91
C ILE A 74 12.29 21.44 8.81
N MET A 75 11.18 20.91 8.30
CA MET A 75 9.90 21.63 8.28
C MET A 75 9.44 21.97 9.70
N ILE A 76 9.41 20.99 10.61
CA ILE A 76 9.04 21.22 12.03
C ILE A 76 9.92 22.31 12.65
N ASP A 77 11.25 22.23 12.49
CA ASP A 77 12.18 23.24 13.02
C ASP A 77 11.91 24.63 12.42
N ALA A 78 11.62 24.72 11.11
CA ALA A 78 11.26 25.98 10.47
C ALA A 78 9.98 26.60 11.06
N PHE A 79 8.91 25.82 11.27
CA PHE A 79 7.67 26.32 11.88
C PHE A 79 7.88 26.73 13.34
N LYS A 80 8.67 25.95 14.09
CA LYS A 80 9.02 26.27 15.48
C LYS A 80 9.77 27.59 15.58
N ARG A 81 10.78 27.81 14.73
CA ARG A 81 11.54 29.08 14.69
C ARG A 81 10.71 30.25 14.19
N ALA A 82 9.71 29.99 13.35
CA ALA A 82 8.73 30.97 12.93
C ALA A 82 7.63 31.25 13.99
N SER A 83 7.77 30.67 15.19
CA SER A 83 6.86 30.85 16.34
C SER A 83 5.45 30.33 16.07
N ALA A 84 5.31 29.21 15.38
CA ALA A 84 4.03 28.48 15.33
C ALA A 84 3.54 28.17 16.75
N GLY A 85 2.22 28.28 16.97
CA GLY A 85 1.61 28.13 18.29
C GLY A 85 1.46 26.67 18.71
N ARG A 86 1.24 25.77 17.74
CA ARG A 86 1.25 24.32 17.91
C ARG A 86 1.62 23.66 16.58
N ILE A 87 2.42 22.61 16.61
CA ILE A 87 2.87 21.86 15.44
C ILE A 87 2.45 20.39 15.58
N THR A 88 1.51 19.95 14.75
CA THR A 88 1.13 18.54 14.63
C THR A 88 1.81 17.95 13.40
N ALA A 89 2.67 16.95 13.59
CA ALA A 89 3.22 16.18 12.49
C ALA A 89 2.20 15.10 12.09
N VAL A 90 1.64 15.24 10.89
CA VAL A 90 0.71 14.29 10.29
C VAL A 90 1.55 13.33 9.43
N VAL A 91 1.75 12.11 9.93
CA VAL A 91 2.63 11.09 9.35
C VAL A 91 1.79 9.85 8.98
N PRO A 92 1.09 9.86 7.83
CA PRO A 92 0.20 8.77 7.43
C PRO A 92 0.87 7.40 7.31
N TYR A 93 2.17 7.38 6.98
CA TYR A 93 3.01 6.19 7.01
C TYR A 93 4.28 6.45 7.82
N TYR A 94 4.52 5.59 8.81
CA TYR A 94 5.64 5.68 9.74
C TYR A 94 6.72 4.63 9.42
N ALA A 95 7.72 5.01 8.62
CA ALA A 95 8.85 4.16 8.32
C ALA A 95 9.67 3.81 9.56
N TYR A 96 10.42 2.73 9.46
CA TYR A 96 11.11 2.08 10.58
C TYR A 96 10.18 1.49 11.65
N GLY A 97 8.86 1.46 11.44
CA GLY A 97 7.90 0.82 12.35
C GLY A 97 8.19 -0.66 12.62
N ARG A 98 8.81 -1.38 11.67
CA ARG A 98 9.27 -2.77 11.85
C ARG A 98 10.55 -2.91 12.69
N SER A 99 11.21 -1.80 13.03
CA SER A 99 12.40 -1.73 13.90
C SER A 99 12.02 -1.16 15.28
N ASP A 100 10.98 -1.71 15.88
CA ASP A 100 10.33 -1.29 17.14
C ASP A 100 10.91 -1.96 18.40
N LYS A 101 11.70 -3.02 18.24
CA LYS A 101 12.29 -3.76 19.36
C LYS A 101 13.66 -4.31 19.00
N LYS A 102 14.37 -4.77 20.03
CA LYS A 102 15.60 -5.56 19.85
C LYS A 102 15.22 -7.03 19.72
N ASP A 103 15.12 -7.51 18.49
CA ASP A 103 14.96 -8.92 18.15
C ASP A 103 16.30 -9.69 18.25
N GLN A 104 17.41 -8.97 18.14
CA GLN A 104 18.77 -9.52 18.17
C GLN A 104 19.71 -8.69 19.08
N PRO A 105 20.85 -9.27 19.52
CA PRO A 105 21.86 -8.51 20.23
C PRO A 105 22.41 -7.35 19.39
N ARG A 106 22.54 -6.16 20.00
CA ARG A 106 23.23 -4.97 19.44
C ARG A 106 22.59 -4.34 18.20
N VAL A 107 21.29 -4.55 17.96
CA VAL A 107 20.51 -3.81 16.96
C VAL A 107 19.88 -2.53 17.55
N PRO A 108 19.61 -1.50 16.74
CA PRO A 108 18.89 -0.30 17.19
C PRO A 108 17.39 -0.56 17.35
N ILE A 109 16.71 0.35 18.05
CA ILE A 109 15.25 0.51 17.98
C ILE A 109 15.00 1.79 17.17
N THR A 110 15.03 1.66 15.85
CA THR A 110 15.01 2.84 14.96
C THR A 110 13.68 3.58 15.00
N ALA A 111 12.56 2.88 15.23
CA ALA A 111 11.27 3.54 15.47
C ALA A 111 11.34 4.50 16.67
N ARG A 112 12.00 4.11 17.77
CA ARG A 112 12.21 4.99 18.93
C ARG A 112 13.10 6.18 18.57
N LEU A 113 14.18 5.95 17.82
CA LEU A 113 15.08 7.02 17.38
C LEU A 113 14.33 8.06 16.54
N VAL A 114 13.50 7.63 15.59
CA VAL A 114 12.67 8.54 14.76
C VAL A 114 11.68 9.32 15.63
N ALA A 115 11.02 8.66 16.60
CA ALA A 115 10.13 9.33 17.54
C ALA A 115 10.84 10.41 18.37
N ASP A 116 12.05 10.11 18.86
CA ASP A 116 12.89 11.05 19.60
C ASP A 116 13.29 12.25 18.72
N MET A 117 13.70 12.01 17.46
CA MET A 117 14.06 13.08 16.52
C MET A 117 12.89 14.01 16.23
N ILE A 118 11.70 13.47 15.95
CA ILE A 118 10.49 14.28 15.68
C ILE A 118 10.11 15.12 16.92
N SER A 119 10.18 14.53 18.10
CA SER A 119 9.91 15.22 19.36
C SER A 119 10.91 16.35 19.61
N VAL A 120 12.21 16.11 19.36
CA VAL A 120 13.28 17.10 19.56
C VAL A 120 13.21 18.24 18.54
N ALA A 121 12.90 17.94 17.27
CA ALA A 121 12.66 18.96 16.24
C ALA A 121 11.57 19.94 16.70
N GLY A 122 10.58 19.43 17.43
CA GLY A 122 9.59 20.23 18.17
C GLY A 122 8.17 20.07 17.68
N ALA A 123 7.80 18.87 17.25
CA ALA A 123 6.38 18.52 17.13
C ALA A 123 5.76 18.51 18.54
N ASP A 124 4.55 19.05 18.64
CA ASP A 124 3.75 19.03 19.87
C ASP A 124 2.79 17.83 19.91
N ARG A 125 2.52 17.22 18.74
CA ARG A 125 1.61 16.08 18.56
C ARG A 125 1.97 15.30 17.30
N ILE A 126 1.65 14.01 17.30
CA ILE A 126 1.66 13.14 16.11
C ILE A 126 0.24 12.71 15.77
N LEU A 127 -0.11 12.82 14.50
CA LEU A 127 -1.26 12.15 13.90
C LEU A 127 -0.75 11.14 12.89
N THR A 128 -1.03 9.86 13.08
CA THR A 128 -0.53 8.76 12.23
C THR A 128 -1.61 7.72 11.98
N MET A 129 -1.31 6.68 11.21
CA MET A 129 -2.27 5.63 10.88
C MET A 129 -1.60 4.25 10.92
N ASP A 130 -2.30 3.28 11.51
CA ASP A 130 -1.95 1.85 11.57
C ASP A 130 -0.45 1.57 11.76
N LEU A 131 0.11 2.08 12.86
CA LEU A 131 1.52 1.82 13.22
C LEU A 131 1.79 0.32 13.22
N HIS A 132 2.95 -0.13 12.72
CA HIS A 132 3.27 -1.57 12.68
C HIS A 132 3.06 -2.29 14.02
N GLN A 133 3.40 -1.61 15.12
CA GLN A 133 3.04 -2.01 16.48
C GLN A 133 2.47 -0.81 17.25
N GLY A 134 1.30 -0.99 17.87
CA GLY A 134 0.64 0.08 18.62
C GLY A 134 1.46 0.61 19.82
N GLN A 135 2.42 -0.17 20.30
CA GLN A 135 3.35 0.25 21.35
C GLN A 135 4.28 1.39 20.92
N ILE A 136 4.43 1.63 19.61
CA ILE A 136 5.20 2.77 19.08
C ILE A 136 4.63 4.10 19.60
N GLN A 137 3.32 4.18 19.92
CA GLN A 137 2.75 5.35 20.58
C GLN A 137 3.49 5.70 21.88
N GLY A 138 3.93 4.69 22.65
CA GLY A 138 4.71 4.86 23.89
C GLY A 138 6.16 5.29 23.67
N PHE A 139 6.63 5.40 22.43
CA PHE A 139 7.94 5.98 22.12
C PHE A 139 7.93 7.51 22.14
N PHE A 140 6.76 8.13 22.00
CA PHE A 140 6.62 9.57 22.05
C PHE A 140 6.35 10.05 23.47
N ASN A 141 6.93 11.19 23.82
CA ASN A 141 6.60 11.94 25.05
C ASN A 141 5.52 13.02 24.81
N ILE A 142 5.06 13.13 23.55
CA ILE A 142 3.99 14.02 23.10
C ILE A 142 2.75 13.19 22.76
N PRO A 143 1.54 13.77 22.75
CA PRO A 143 0.33 13.05 22.34
C PRO A 143 0.46 12.43 20.94
N VAL A 144 -0.01 11.20 20.81
CA VAL A 144 -0.10 10.46 19.55
C VAL A 144 -1.54 10.07 19.31
N ASP A 145 -2.09 10.48 18.17
CA ASP A 145 -3.35 9.98 17.66
C ASP A 145 -3.04 8.96 16.54
N GLU A 146 -3.18 7.67 16.84
CA GLU A 146 -3.10 6.59 15.84
C GLU A 146 -4.51 6.33 15.29
N LEU A 147 -4.74 6.68 14.03
CA LEU A 147 -5.94 6.30 13.30
C LEU A 147 -5.83 4.88 12.75
N THR A 148 -6.95 4.30 12.31
CA THR A 148 -6.96 2.99 11.66
C THR A 148 -7.78 2.99 10.37
N ALA A 149 -7.27 2.33 9.33
CA ALA A 149 -7.95 2.12 8.07
C ALA A 149 -8.83 0.86 8.08
N VAL A 150 -8.87 0.09 9.17
CA VAL A 150 -9.61 -1.18 9.27
C VAL A 150 -11.06 -1.04 8.80
N HIS A 151 -11.73 0.07 9.14
CA HIS A 151 -13.12 0.31 8.77
C HIS A 151 -13.29 0.71 7.30
N ILE A 152 -12.37 1.49 6.73
CA ILE A 152 -12.39 1.86 5.31
C ILE A 152 -12.18 0.59 4.47
N LEU A 153 -11.15 -0.19 4.81
CA LEU A 153 -10.82 -1.42 4.11
C LEU A 153 -11.90 -2.49 4.27
N SER A 154 -12.45 -2.71 5.48
CA SER A 154 -13.51 -3.70 5.68
C SER A 154 -14.80 -3.30 4.96
N ASN A 155 -15.16 -2.01 4.99
CA ASN A 155 -16.35 -1.57 4.27
C ASN A 155 -16.20 -1.76 2.77
N TYR A 156 -15.00 -1.61 2.20
CA TYR A 156 -14.77 -1.90 0.78
C TYR A 156 -15.21 -3.33 0.42
N PHE A 157 -14.76 -4.33 1.18
CA PHE A 157 -15.13 -5.72 0.94
C PHE A 157 -16.60 -6.02 1.30
N ARG A 158 -17.17 -5.35 2.30
CA ARG A 158 -18.59 -5.48 2.63
C ARG A 158 -19.47 -5.08 1.44
N HIS A 159 -19.13 -4.01 0.71
CA HIS A 159 -19.88 -3.54 -0.46
C HIS A 159 -19.67 -4.41 -1.70
N LYS A 160 -18.64 -5.26 -1.73
CA LYS A 160 -18.49 -6.28 -2.80
C LYS A 160 -19.47 -7.43 -2.65
N HIS A 161 -20.18 -7.55 -1.52
CA HIS A 161 -21.17 -8.61 -1.28
C HIS A 161 -20.60 -10.01 -1.51
N LEU A 162 -19.36 -10.24 -1.08
CA LEU A 162 -18.69 -11.54 -1.21
C LEU A 162 -19.35 -12.55 -0.26
N GLU A 163 -19.91 -13.62 -0.81
CA GLU A 163 -20.41 -14.76 -0.03
C GLU A 163 -19.26 -15.72 0.32
N ASP A 164 -19.46 -16.54 1.36
CA ASP A 164 -18.49 -17.55 1.81
C ASP A 164 -17.08 -17.00 2.10
N LEU A 165 -17.01 -15.83 2.74
CA LEU A 165 -15.76 -15.16 3.04
C LEU A 165 -14.95 -15.88 4.13
N VAL A 166 -13.62 -15.76 4.06
CA VAL A 166 -12.68 -15.98 5.17
C VAL A 166 -11.62 -14.89 5.17
N VAL A 167 -11.36 -14.31 6.33
CA VAL A 167 -10.23 -13.37 6.50
C VAL A 167 -8.97 -14.18 6.77
N VAL A 168 -7.91 -13.89 6.04
CA VAL A 168 -6.62 -14.58 6.13
C VAL A 168 -5.54 -13.59 6.54
N THR A 169 -4.62 -13.98 7.40
CA THR A 169 -3.55 -13.09 7.89
C THR A 169 -2.36 -13.91 8.41
N ASP A 170 -1.27 -13.25 8.78
CA ASP A 170 -0.16 -13.89 9.48
C ASP A 170 -0.31 -13.86 11.02
N LEU A 171 0.57 -14.55 11.73
CA LEU A 171 0.52 -14.59 13.20
C LEU A 171 0.76 -13.22 13.85
N GLY A 172 1.54 -12.34 13.23
CA GLY A 172 1.91 -11.02 13.76
C GLY A 172 0.73 -10.05 13.74
N PHE A 173 -0.13 -10.16 12.72
CA PHE A 173 -1.26 -9.26 12.49
C PHE A 173 -2.62 -9.84 12.93
N ALA A 174 -2.65 -11.10 13.39
CA ALA A 174 -3.85 -11.83 13.79
C ALA A 174 -4.82 -11.08 14.71
N LYS A 175 -4.32 -10.26 15.65
CA LYS A 175 -5.17 -9.48 16.56
C LYS A 175 -5.98 -8.40 15.82
N ARG A 176 -5.36 -7.67 14.89
CA ARG A 176 -6.04 -6.63 14.09
C ARG A 176 -6.95 -7.27 13.03
N ALA A 177 -6.48 -8.34 12.40
CA ALA A 177 -7.29 -9.11 11.45
C ALA A 177 -8.56 -9.72 12.09
N ARG A 178 -8.55 -10.06 13.40
CA ARG A 178 -9.76 -10.48 14.11
C ARG A 178 -10.85 -9.41 14.08
N THR A 179 -10.50 -8.15 14.34
CA THR A 179 -11.45 -7.03 14.26
C THR A 179 -11.97 -6.86 12.83
N PHE A 180 -11.10 -7.00 11.83
CA PHE A 180 -11.52 -6.98 10.43
C PHE A 180 -12.52 -8.10 10.10
N ALA A 181 -12.28 -9.31 10.61
CA ALA A 181 -13.17 -10.46 10.44
C ALA A 181 -14.53 -10.27 11.14
N GLU A 182 -14.54 -9.68 12.34
CA GLU A 182 -15.77 -9.31 13.05
C GLU A 182 -16.59 -8.27 12.27
N LEU A 183 -15.93 -7.27 11.66
CA LEU A 183 -16.59 -6.27 10.81
C LEU A 183 -17.18 -6.89 9.53
N LEU A 184 -16.65 -8.01 9.05
CA LEU A 184 -17.17 -8.71 7.87
C LEU A 184 -18.08 -9.89 8.19
N ASP A 185 -18.35 -10.17 9.48
CA ASP A 185 -19.06 -11.36 9.94
C ASP A 185 -18.47 -12.66 9.33
N ALA A 186 -17.13 -12.74 9.31
CA ALA A 186 -16.38 -13.79 8.65
C ALA A 186 -15.47 -14.57 9.61
N PRO A 187 -15.20 -15.86 9.35
CA PRO A 187 -14.16 -16.60 10.06
C PRO A 187 -12.77 -16.03 9.79
N LEU A 188 -11.84 -16.29 10.71
CA LEU A 188 -10.41 -15.96 10.59
C LEU A 188 -9.61 -17.24 10.36
N ALA A 189 -8.73 -17.22 9.37
CA ALA A 189 -7.66 -18.19 9.16
C ALA A 189 -6.29 -17.51 9.28
N ILE A 190 -5.29 -18.26 9.72
CA ILE A 190 -3.94 -17.76 9.98
C ILE A 190 -2.92 -18.59 9.19
N ILE A 191 -2.01 -17.90 8.52
CA ILE A 191 -0.85 -18.49 7.88
C ILE A 191 0.29 -18.56 8.88
N GLU A 192 0.65 -19.78 9.27
CA GLU A 192 1.82 -20.03 10.11
C GLU A 192 3.03 -20.31 9.21
N LYS A 193 4.04 -19.43 9.30
CA LYS A 193 5.35 -19.64 8.68
C LYS A 193 6.20 -20.54 9.56
N ARG A 194 6.41 -21.79 9.16
CA ARG A 194 7.33 -22.70 9.84
C ARG A 194 8.65 -22.81 9.07
N ARG A 195 9.74 -22.35 9.69
CA ARG A 195 11.10 -22.59 9.20
C ARG A 195 11.55 -23.99 9.58
N ILE A 196 11.93 -24.82 8.61
CA ILE A 196 12.55 -26.13 8.89
C ILE A 196 14.07 -26.00 8.80
N GLY A 197 14.74 -26.04 9.96
CA GLY A 197 16.21 -26.08 10.06
C GLY A 197 16.91 -24.73 9.84
N ASN A 198 18.22 -24.79 9.61
CA ASN A 198 19.12 -23.62 9.38
C ASN A 198 19.32 -23.30 7.88
N LEU A 199 18.51 -23.87 6.99
CA LEU A 199 18.59 -23.62 5.55
C LEU A 199 17.54 -22.59 5.17
N ASP A 200 17.95 -21.49 4.53
CA ASP A 200 17.14 -20.34 4.11
C ASP A 200 16.04 -20.65 3.05
N ARG A 201 15.62 -21.91 2.85
CA ARG A 201 14.86 -22.32 1.66
C ARG A 201 13.60 -23.15 1.87
N ALA A 202 13.30 -23.64 3.07
CA ALA A 202 12.08 -24.43 3.30
C ALA A 202 11.17 -23.77 4.34
N GLU A 203 10.40 -22.76 3.89
CA GLU A 203 9.23 -22.28 4.62
C GLU A 203 8.05 -23.21 4.27
N LEU A 204 7.61 -24.02 5.23
CA LEU A 204 6.28 -24.63 5.12
C LEU A 204 5.28 -23.63 5.67
N LEU A 205 4.32 -23.27 4.84
CA LEU A 205 3.17 -22.45 5.22
C LEU A 205 2.04 -23.40 5.60
N ASN A 206 1.67 -23.39 6.88
CA ASN A 206 0.51 -24.12 7.37
C ASN A 206 -0.68 -23.17 7.46
N VAL A 207 -1.84 -23.57 6.96
CA VAL A 207 -3.07 -22.79 7.05
C VAL A 207 -3.88 -23.28 8.26
N ILE A 208 -4.03 -22.40 9.24
CA ILE A 208 -4.82 -22.67 10.45
C ILE A 208 -6.19 -22.03 10.27
N GLY A 209 -7.20 -22.84 9.96
CA GLY A 209 -8.58 -22.40 9.72
C GLY A 209 -9.16 -23.06 8.45
N GLU A 210 -10.49 -23.07 8.33
CA GLU A 210 -11.17 -23.64 7.16
C GLU A 210 -11.22 -22.60 6.03
N VAL A 211 -10.50 -22.85 4.94
CA VAL A 211 -10.42 -21.95 3.77
C VAL A 211 -10.93 -22.58 2.47
N ARG A 212 -11.12 -23.91 2.44
CA ARG A 212 -11.47 -24.62 1.21
C ARG A 212 -12.83 -24.19 0.67
N GLY A 213 -12.89 -23.88 -0.62
CA GLY A 213 -14.09 -23.41 -1.31
C GLY A 213 -14.55 -21.99 -0.94
N LYS A 214 -13.86 -21.32 -0.02
CA LYS A 214 -14.19 -19.96 0.44
C LYS A 214 -13.51 -18.90 -0.42
N ARG A 215 -14.01 -17.66 -0.33
CA ARG A 215 -13.34 -16.47 -0.87
C ARG A 215 -12.44 -15.88 0.23
N ALA A 216 -11.14 -15.82 -0.02
CA ALA A 216 -10.18 -15.32 0.96
C ALA A 216 -9.91 -13.82 0.78
N VAL A 217 -9.91 -13.08 1.88
CA VAL A 217 -9.37 -11.71 1.94
C VAL A 217 -8.15 -11.72 2.85
N ILE A 218 -6.96 -11.59 2.26
CA ILE A 218 -5.69 -11.48 2.98
C ILE A 218 -5.59 -10.06 3.56
N VAL A 219 -5.31 -9.91 4.85
CA VAL A 219 -5.22 -8.61 5.52
C VAL A 219 -3.88 -8.50 6.25
N ASP A 220 -3.18 -7.39 6.02
CA ASP A 220 -1.93 -7.02 6.68
C ASP A 220 -1.87 -5.49 6.95
N ASP A 221 -0.86 -5.00 7.66
CA ASP A 221 -0.65 -3.55 7.83
C ASP A 221 -0.01 -2.91 6.60
N GLU A 222 0.98 -3.58 6.00
CA GLU A 222 1.73 -3.07 4.85
C GLU A 222 2.15 -4.16 3.86
N VAL A 223 2.19 -3.81 2.57
CA VAL A 223 2.81 -4.64 1.52
C VAL A 223 4.11 -3.97 1.05
N ASP A 224 5.25 -4.57 1.39
CA ASP A 224 6.58 -4.10 0.97
C ASP A 224 7.05 -4.77 -0.33
N THR A 225 7.74 -5.92 -0.25
CA THR A 225 8.23 -6.64 -1.44
C THR A 225 7.20 -7.58 -2.05
N ALA A 226 5.99 -7.66 -1.48
CA ALA A 226 4.94 -8.64 -1.78
C ALA A 226 5.31 -10.12 -1.57
N GLY A 227 6.52 -10.46 -1.08
CA GLY A 227 6.94 -11.87 -0.90
C GLY A 227 5.99 -12.70 -0.03
N THR A 228 5.68 -12.21 1.18
CA THR A 228 4.72 -12.87 2.09
C THR A 228 3.32 -12.98 1.48
N LEU A 229 2.88 -11.95 0.73
CA LEU A 229 1.59 -11.95 0.07
C LEU A 229 1.51 -13.05 -1.00
N VAL A 230 2.50 -13.11 -1.91
CA VAL A 230 2.58 -14.13 -2.97
C VAL A 230 2.64 -15.54 -2.39
N GLU A 231 3.43 -15.74 -1.35
CA GLU A 231 3.52 -16.99 -0.61
C GLU A 231 2.18 -17.42 -0.02
N THR A 232 1.45 -16.47 0.57
CA THR A 232 0.11 -16.70 1.12
C THR A 232 -0.87 -17.08 0.02
N VAL A 233 -0.88 -16.35 -1.10
CA VAL A 233 -1.72 -16.66 -2.28
C VAL A 233 -1.49 -18.11 -2.72
N ARG A 234 -0.22 -18.52 -2.89
CA ARG A 234 0.14 -19.90 -3.28
C ARG A 234 -0.24 -20.96 -2.24
N ALA A 235 -0.25 -20.62 -0.95
CA ALA A 235 -0.73 -21.53 0.09
C ALA A 235 -2.25 -21.73 -0.01
N LEU A 236 -2.99 -20.64 -0.19
CA LEU A 236 -4.45 -20.65 -0.32
C LEU A 236 -4.93 -21.39 -1.58
N GLU A 237 -4.22 -21.21 -2.71
CA GLU A 237 -4.47 -21.99 -3.94
C GLU A 237 -4.38 -23.50 -3.70
N ARG A 238 -3.34 -23.95 -2.98
CA ARG A 238 -3.14 -25.37 -2.66
C ARG A 238 -4.23 -25.92 -1.73
N GLU A 239 -4.78 -25.09 -0.86
CA GLU A 239 -5.89 -25.46 0.02
C GLU A 239 -7.26 -25.40 -0.67
N GLY A 240 -7.32 -24.94 -1.93
CA GLY A 240 -8.54 -24.93 -2.74
C GLY A 240 -9.49 -23.78 -2.42
N VAL A 241 -8.94 -22.59 -2.14
CA VAL A 241 -9.70 -21.33 -2.07
C VAL A 241 -10.28 -20.98 -3.45
N SER A 242 -11.48 -20.40 -3.51
CA SER A 242 -12.18 -20.09 -4.77
C SER A 242 -11.69 -18.78 -5.40
N GLU A 243 -11.57 -17.72 -4.60
CA GLU A 243 -11.11 -16.40 -5.02
C GLU A 243 -10.19 -15.81 -3.94
N ILE A 244 -9.17 -15.06 -4.35
CA ILE A 244 -8.22 -14.46 -3.41
C ILE A 244 -8.16 -12.95 -3.66
N TYR A 245 -8.44 -12.20 -2.62
CA TYR A 245 -8.29 -10.76 -2.52
C TYR A 245 -7.28 -10.43 -1.42
N ALA A 246 -6.72 -9.23 -1.44
CA ALA A 246 -5.86 -8.75 -0.38
C ALA A 246 -6.12 -7.28 -0.09
N CYS A 247 -5.81 -6.86 1.13
CA CYS A 247 -5.68 -5.46 1.47
C CYS A 247 -4.62 -5.20 2.52
N ALA A 248 -4.11 -3.97 2.49
CA ALA A 248 -3.25 -3.43 3.52
C ALA A 248 -3.45 -1.93 3.64
N THR A 249 -3.10 -1.37 4.79
CA THR A 249 -3.11 0.09 4.94
C THR A 249 -2.02 0.71 4.06
N HIS A 250 -0.78 0.24 4.17
CA HIS A 250 0.37 0.89 3.54
C HIS A 250 0.90 0.11 2.32
N GLY A 251 0.83 0.74 1.15
CA GLY A 251 1.40 0.24 -0.10
C GLY A 251 2.85 0.65 -0.32
N VAL A 252 3.82 0.05 0.39
CA VAL A 252 5.24 0.38 0.20
C VAL A 252 5.72 -0.09 -1.19
N LEU A 253 5.29 -1.30 -1.59
CA LEU A 253 5.46 -1.89 -2.93
C LEU A 253 6.88 -1.71 -3.47
N SER A 254 7.91 -2.02 -2.68
CA SER A 254 9.30 -1.86 -3.10
C SER A 254 9.73 -2.92 -4.10
N ARG A 255 10.82 -2.63 -4.83
CA ARG A 255 11.38 -3.54 -5.85
C ARG A 255 10.31 -3.91 -6.89
N ASP A 256 10.20 -5.19 -7.21
CA ASP A 256 9.34 -5.76 -8.25
C ASP A 256 7.98 -6.23 -7.71
N ALA A 257 7.52 -5.66 -6.58
CA ALA A 257 6.32 -6.11 -5.89
C ALA A 257 5.07 -6.13 -6.80
N VAL A 258 4.93 -5.14 -7.69
CA VAL A 258 3.78 -5.04 -8.61
C VAL A 258 3.75 -6.21 -9.59
N HIS A 259 4.87 -6.49 -10.28
CA HIS A 259 4.98 -7.61 -11.20
C HIS A 259 4.74 -8.94 -10.48
N MET A 260 5.34 -9.10 -9.30
CA MET A 260 5.12 -10.29 -8.46
C MET A 260 3.66 -10.53 -8.12
N ILE A 261 2.87 -9.47 -7.91
CA ILE A 261 1.43 -9.56 -7.63
C ILE A 261 0.66 -9.94 -8.90
N GLU A 262 0.98 -9.33 -10.05
CA GLU A 262 0.35 -9.62 -11.34
C GLU A 262 0.55 -11.08 -11.79
N ASP A 263 1.68 -11.69 -11.40
CA ASP A 263 2.00 -13.09 -11.66
C ASP A 263 1.25 -14.10 -10.76
N THR A 264 0.33 -13.64 -9.90
CA THR A 264 -0.47 -14.52 -9.03
C THR A 264 -1.93 -14.62 -9.47
N SER A 265 -2.68 -15.50 -8.82
CA SER A 265 -4.15 -15.56 -8.94
C SER A 265 -4.89 -14.49 -8.10
N LEU A 266 -4.16 -13.56 -7.45
CA LEU A 266 -4.78 -12.48 -6.69
C LEU A 266 -5.65 -11.63 -7.63
N LEU A 267 -6.95 -11.51 -7.30
CA LEU A 267 -7.90 -10.76 -8.10
C LEU A 267 -7.71 -9.25 -7.92
N GLU A 268 -7.50 -8.83 -6.67
CA GLU A 268 -7.37 -7.41 -6.33
C GLU A 268 -6.57 -7.23 -5.04
N LEU A 269 -5.69 -6.22 -5.04
CA LEU A 269 -5.01 -5.68 -3.87
C LEU A 269 -5.57 -4.27 -3.57
N VAL A 270 -6.17 -4.10 -2.40
CA VAL A 270 -6.75 -2.82 -1.95
C VAL A 270 -5.80 -2.15 -0.96
N LEU A 271 -5.36 -0.95 -1.27
CA LEU A 271 -4.44 -0.15 -0.46
C LEU A 271 -5.07 1.18 -0.07
N THR A 272 -4.44 1.92 0.83
CA THR A 272 -4.76 3.34 1.06
C THR A 272 -3.73 4.26 0.42
N ASP A 273 -4.09 5.53 0.24
CA ASP A 273 -3.17 6.59 -0.21
C ASP A 273 -2.24 7.15 0.90
N THR A 274 -2.03 6.40 2.00
CA THR A 274 -1.01 6.73 3.03
C THR A 274 0.41 6.87 2.45
N ILE A 275 0.70 6.12 1.39
CA ILE A 275 1.92 6.21 0.57
C ILE A 275 1.46 6.53 -0.86
N PRO A 276 2.04 7.53 -1.56
CA PRO A 276 1.64 7.81 -2.93
C PRO A 276 2.04 6.65 -3.84
N LEU A 277 1.11 6.22 -4.70
CA LEU A 277 1.38 5.23 -5.72
C LEU A 277 1.85 5.93 -7.01
N PRO A 278 3.13 5.78 -7.42
CA PRO A 278 3.63 6.43 -8.62
C PRO A 278 2.98 5.82 -9.87
N PRO A 279 2.88 6.56 -10.99
CA PRO A 279 2.12 6.14 -12.17
C PRO A 279 2.46 4.74 -12.69
N GLU A 280 3.73 4.35 -12.67
CA GLU A 280 4.22 3.05 -13.12
C GLU A 280 3.78 1.87 -12.25
N LYS A 281 3.31 2.11 -11.02
CA LYS A 281 2.77 1.09 -10.12
C LYS A 281 1.24 1.04 -10.11
N ARG A 282 0.57 1.91 -10.87
CA ARG A 282 -0.90 1.96 -10.98
C ARG A 282 -1.37 0.94 -12.00
N VAL A 283 -1.49 -0.31 -11.57
CA VAL A 283 -1.99 -1.42 -12.38
C VAL A 283 -3.46 -1.73 -12.06
N PRO A 284 -4.24 -2.32 -12.97
CA PRO A 284 -5.66 -2.59 -12.76
C PRO A 284 -5.99 -3.46 -11.54
N ARG A 285 -5.05 -4.30 -11.10
CA ARG A 285 -5.21 -5.15 -9.91
C ARG A 285 -5.04 -4.39 -8.58
N ILE A 286 -4.60 -3.13 -8.59
CA ILE A 286 -4.38 -2.35 -7.39
C ILE A 286 -5.42 -1.23 -7.30
N THR A 287 -6.26 -1.31 -6.28
CA THR A 287 -7.22 -0.26 -5.94
C THR A 287 -6.66 0.55 -4.78
N THR A 288 -6.70 1.88 -4.86
CA THR A 288 -6.24 2.77 -3.78
C THR A 288 -7.41 3.57 -3.25
N LEU A 289 -7.69 3.45 -1.95
CA LEU A 289 -8.74 4.19 -1.25
C LEU A 289 -8.15 5.42 -0.56
N SER A 290 -8.85 6.55 -0.61
CA SER A 290 -8.36 7.75 0.05
C SER A 290 -8.65 7.78 1.54
N ILE A 291 -7.64 8.13 2.34
CA ILE A 291 -7.76 8.40 3.78
C ILE A 291 -7.91 9.89 4.09
N ALA A 292 -7.98 10.75 3.07
CA ALA A 292 -8.06 12.19 3.25
C ALA A 292 -9.23 12.65 4.14
N PRO A 293 -10.47 12.13 4.02
CA PRO A 293 -11.54 12.53 4.92
C PRO A 293 -11.27 12.12 6.38
N LEU A 294 -10.58 11.00 6.60
CA LEU A 294 -10.32 10.46 7.94
C LEU A 294 -9.26 11.30 8.65
N ILE A 295 -8.18 11.64 7.94
CA ILE A 295 -7.17 12.58 8.42
C ILE A 295 -7.77 13.98 8.60
N GLY A 296 -8.57 14.45 7.65
CA GLY A 296 -9.19 15.77 7.71
C GLY A 296 -10.08 15.95 8.94
N GLU A 297 -10.99 15.01 9.19
CA GLU A 297 -11.85 15.07 10.37
C GLU A 297 -11.04 14.92 11.67
N ALA A 298 -9.97 14.12 11.68
CA ALA A 298 -9.05 14.06 12.82
C ALA A 298 -8.36 15.41 13.07
N ILE A 299 -7.85 16.09 12.03
CA ILE A 299 -7.25 17.43 12.12
C ILE A 299 -8.25 18.43 12.73
N LYS A 300 -9.49 18.45 12.21
CA LYS A 300 -10.55 19.33 12.70
C LYS A 300 -10.86 19.08 14.19
N ARG A 301 -10.93 17.83 14.61
CA ARG A 301 -11.16 17.45 16.01
C ARG A 301 -9.99 17.84 16.92
N ILE A 302 -8.76 17.57 16.49
CA ILE A 302 -7.54 17.97 17.21
C ILE A 302 -7.48 19.49 17.38
N HIS A 303 -7.82 20.24 16.34
CA HIS A 303 -7.87 21.70 16.39
C HIS A 303 -8.91 22.20 17.41
N ARG A 304 -10.12 21.63 17.37
CA ARG A 304 -11.25 22.02 18.23
C ARG A 304 -11.21 21.45 19.65
N GLY A 305 -10.29 20.53 19.95
CA GLY A 305 -10.25 19.81 21.22
C GLY A 305 -11.39 18.80 21.38
N GLU A 306 -11.95 18.32 20.27
CA GLU A 306 -12.99 17.30 20.23
C GLU A 306 -12.38 15.89 20.31
N SER A 307 -13.19 14.89 20.68
CA SER A 307 -12.72 13.50 20.78
C SER A 307 -12.39 12.92 19.39
N VAL A 308 -11.12 12.59 19.16
CA VAL A 308 -10.66 11.82 17.98
C VAL A 308 -11.17 10.38 18.05
N GLY A 309 -11.16 9.77 19.24
CA GLY A 309 -11.64 8.38 19.42
C GLY A 309 -13.10 8.18 19.03
N ALA A 310 -13.89 9.24 19.00
CA ALA A 310 -15.28 9.18 18.54
C ALA A 310 -15.41 8.77 17.05
N LEU A 311 -14.36 8.97 16.23
CA LEU A 311 -14.30 8.54 14.82
C LEU A 311 -14.48 7.03 14.65
N PHE A 312 -14.20 6.25 15.69
CA PHE A 312 -14.27 4.79 15.67
C PHE A 312 -15.47 4.25 16.45
N SER A 313 -16.26 5.12 17.08
CA SER A 313 -17.40 4.75 17.94
C SER A 313 -18.77 4.93 17.28
N SER A 314 -18.86 5.75 16.22
CA SER A 314 -20.13 6.00 15.52
C SER A 314 -20.33 5.01 14.38
N GLU A 315 -21.50 4.38 14.40
CA GLU A 315 -22.05 3.49 13.39
C GLU A 315 -21.77 3.97 11.97
N VAL A 316 -21.00 3.18 11.21
CA VAL A 316 -21.03 2.89 9.75
C VAL A 316 -21.16 4.05 8.72
N GLU A 317 -21.89 5.13 8.98
CA GLU A 317 -22.19 6.23 8.06
C GLU A 317 -20.93 7.00 7.62
N PHE A 318 -20.07 7.40 8.57
CA PHE A 318 -18.87 8.20 8.24
C PHE A 318 -17.91 7.45 7.31
N THR A 319 -17.78 6.14 7.51
CA THR A 319 -16.91 5.28 6.71
C THR A 319 -17.51 4.92 5.34
N GLN A 320 -18.84 5.00 5.18
CA GLN A 320 -19.49 4.85 3.87
C GLN A 320 -19.27 6.09 3.00
N GLU A 321 -19.39 7.29 3.59
CA GLU A 321 -19.09 8.55 2.90
C GLU A 321 -17.61 8.61 2.45
N MET A 322 -16.70 8.07 3.26
CA MET A 322 -15.27 7.93 2.94
C MET A 322 -14.99 7.00 1.77
N LEU A 323 -15.66 5.84 1.74
CA LEU A 323 -15.41 4.80 0.74
C LEU A 323 -15.68 5.28 -0.68
N LEU A 324 -16.58 6.25 -0.79
CA LEU A 324 -17.07 6.82 -2.03
C LEU A 324 -16.41 8.17 -2.34
N TRP A 325 -15.51 8.64 -1.49
CA TRP A 325 -14.87 9.93 -1.64
C TRP A 325 -13.74 9.86 -2.67
N GLU A 326 -13.94 10.49 -3.82
CA GLU A 326 -12.89 10.79 -4.80
C GLU A 326 -12.95 12.28 -5.14
N ASP A 327 -11.85 13.00 -4.90
CA ASP A 327 -11.63 14.38 -5.37
C ASP A 327 -12.83 15.33 -5.15
N GLY A 328 -13.49 15.22 -3.99
CA GLY A 328 -14.59 16.10 -3.58
C GLY A 328 -16.00 15.65 -4.03
N VAL A 329 -16.15 14.45 -4.59
CA VAL A 329 -17.46 13.90 -5.00
C VAL A 329 -17.66 12.50 -4.42
N ALA A 330 -18.87 12.21 -3.91
CA ALA A 330 -19.28 10.85 -3.56
C ALA A 330 -19.64 10.06 -4.83
N LYS A 331 -18.85 9.06 -5.20
CA LYS A 331 -19.18 8.11 -6.29
C LYS A 331 -20.09 6.98 -5.81
N LYS A 332 -20.58 6.15 -6.73
CA LYS A 332 -21.09 4.80 -6.42
C LYS A 332 -19.97 3.80 -6.67
N LEU A 333 -19.74 2.88 -5.73
CA LEU A 333 -18.76 1.80 -5.89
C LEU A 333 -19.19 0.90 -7.06
N ASP A 334 -18.42 0.84 -8.14
CA ASP A 334 -18.66 -0.14 -9.21
C ASP A 334 -17.88 -1.42 -8.92
N THR A 335 -18.52 -2.34 -8.19
CA THR A 335 -17.91 -3.59 -7.74
C THR A 335 -17.83 -4.66 -8.83
N ARG A 336 -18.23 -4.36 -10.07
CA ARG A 336 -18.38 -5.32 -11.17
C ARG A 336 -17.16 -5.48 -12.06
N LEU A 337 -16.07 -4.76 -11.83
CA LEU A 337 -14.84 -4.92 -12.61
C LEU A 337 -14.03 -6.11 -12.10
N ALA A 338 -14.45 -7.32 -12.49
CA ALA A 338 -13.53 -8.43 -12.64
C ALA A 338 -12.75 -8.23 -13.96
N PRO A 339 -11.41 -8.38 -14.01
CA PRO A 339 -10.70 -8.33 -15.28
C PRO A 339 -11.03 -9.59 -16.10
N GLY A 340 -11.88 -9.44 -17.12
CA GLY A 340 -12.02 -10.41 -18.21
C GLY A 340 -13.38 -11.06 -18.39
N HIS A 341 -14.39 -10.29 -18.80
CA HIS A 341 -15.44 -10.79 -19.70
C HIS A 341 -15.86 -9.66 -20.64
N ASP A 342 -15.40 -9.77 -21.89
CA ASP A 342 -15.80 -8.90 -22.99
C ASP A 342 -17.13 -9.43 -23.52
N ASP A 343 -18.23 -9.07 -22.86
CA ASP A 343 -19.57 -9.28 -23.40
C ASP A 343 -19.96 -8.02 -24.18
N GLY A 344 -19.86 -8.13 -25.51
CA GLY A 344 -20.33 -7.13 -26.45
C GLY A 344 -21.84 -6.83 -26.29
N PRO A 345 -22.32 -5.70 -26.83
CA PRO A 345 -23.68 -5.24 -26.55
C PRO A 345 -24.72 -6.09 -27.29
N ASP A 346 -25.48 -6.88 -26.54
CA ASP A 346 -26.75 -7.47 -26.98
C ASP A 346 -27.84 -6.39 -27.01
N ASP A 347 -28.07 -5.80 -28.18
CA ASP A 347 -29.28 -5.03 -28.47
C ASP A 347 -30.41 -5.99 -28.87
N MET A 348 -31.34 -6.22 -27.93
CA MET A 348 -32.63 -6.83 -28.23
C MET A 348 -33.59 -5.83 -28.89
N VAL A 349 -33.97 -6.07 -30.13
CA VAL A 349 -35.26 -5.62 -30.69
C VAL A 349 -35.91 -6.77 -31.45
N GLU A 350 -36.93 -7.38 -30.85
CA GLU A 350 -37.88 -8.26 -31.53
C GLU A 350 -38.73 -7.48 -32.53
N ARG A 351 -38.95 -8.04 -33.73
CA ARG A 351 -40.29 -8.24 -34.37
C ARG A 351 -40.18 -8.85 -35.78
N GLY A 352 -40.77 -10.03 -35.95
CA GLY A 352 -41.55 -10.41 -37.14
C GLY A 352 -40.86 -11.22 -38.24
N ASP A 353 -41.07 -12.54 -38.21
CA ASP A 353 -41.09 -13.45 -39.39
C ASP A 353 -42.48 -13.33 -40.08
N PRO A 354 -42.76 -13.82 -41.32
CA PRO A 354 -41.98 -14.71 -42.18
C PRO A 354 -41.95 -14.34 -43.69
N ASP A 355 -41.03 -14.94 -44.46
CA ASP A 355 -41.28 -15.53 -45.80
C ASP A 355 -40.01 -15.64 -46.67
N ARG A 356 -39.83 -16.86 -47.23
CA ARG A 356 -39.02 -17.30 -48.39
C ARG A 356 -37.70 -18.07 -48.12
N GLU A 357 -37.79 -19.39 -48.31
CA GLU A 357 -36.78 -20.23 -48.97
C GLU A 357 -36.85 -20.05 -50.52
N PRO A 358 -36.02 -20.76 -51.33
CA PRO A 358 -34.55 -20.84 -51.34
C PRO A 358 -33.99 -20.65 -52.78
N ASP A 359 -32.68 -20.45 -52.96
CA ASP A 359 -31.98 -20.70 -54.25
C ASP A 359 -30.46 -20.76 -53.98
N THR A 360 -29.78 -21.92 -54.09
CA THR A 360 -29.23 -22.64 -55.27
C THR A 360 -27.89 -22.12 -55.82
N ASP A 361 -27.02 -23.09 -56.13
CA ASP A 361 -25.73 -23.04 -56.87
C ASP A 361 -24.54 -22.28 -56.23
N GLY A 362 -23.28 -22.72 -56.34
CA GLY A 362 -22.66 -23.81 -57.12
C GLY A 362 -21.21 -23.42 -57.48
N GLY A 363 -20.30 -24.41 -57.55
CA GLY A 363 -18.99 -24.32 -58.25
C GLY A 363 -17.79 -23.80 -57.43
N GLN A 364 -16.81 -24.65 -57.07
CA GLN A 364 -15.63 -25.10 -57.86
C GLN A 364 -14.39 -24.18 -57.78
N ASP A 365 -13.41 -24.65 -57.00
CA ASP A 365 -11.93 -24.74 -57.19
C ASP A 365 -11.33 -24.50 -58.61
N PRO A 366 -9.99 -24.45 -58.83
CA PRO A 366 -8.81 -24.25 -57.95
C PRO A 366 -7.69 -23.39 -58.65
N ASP A 367 -6.41 -23.67 -58.29
CA ASP A 367 -5.11 -23.26 -58.87
C ASP A 367 -4.46 -21.99 -58.28
N GLY A 368 -3.18 -21.98 -57.89
CA GLY A 368 -2.12 -22.96 -58.03
C GLY A 368 -0.86 -22.49 -57.28
N GLY A 369 0.05 -23.41 -56.98
CA GLY A 369 1.31 -23.19 -56.24
C GLY A 369 2.38 -22.39 -57.02
N PRO A 370 3.71 -22.58 -56.84
CA PRO A 370 4.37 -23.79 -56.30
C PRO A 370 5.64 -23.59 -55.42
N ARG A 371 6.00 -24.67 -54.69
CA ARG A 371 7.32 -25.38 -54.51
C ARG A 371 8.58 -24.55 -54.13
N ALA A 372 9.58 -25.03 -53.38
CA ALA A 372 10.11 -26.38 -53.05
C ALA A 372 10.89 -26.27 -51.69
N GLY A 373 10.97 -27.28 -50.81
CA GLY A 373 11.82 -28.49 -50.88
C GLY A 373 13.20 -28.21 -50.24
N ALA A 374 13.86 -29.02 -49.40
CA ALA A 374 13.68 -30.39 -48.89
C ALA A 374 14.72 -30.66 -47.77
N GLY A 375 14.50 -31.73 -46.97
CA GLY A 375 15.49 -32.48 -46.17
C GLY A 375 15.74 -31.95 -44.74
N GLY A 376 15.54 -32.66 -43.63
CA GLY A 376 15.42 -34.10 -43.38
C GLY A 376 16.73 -34.65 -42.81
N GLU A 377 16.79 -34.88 -41.49
CA GLU A 377 17.34 -36.07 -40.79
C GLU A 377 17.51 -35.82 -39.27
N GLY A 378 17.25 -36.87 -38.49
CA GLY A 378 17.04 -36.87 -37.04
C GLY A 378 18.28 -37.12 -36.16
N PRO A 379 18.09 -37.44 -34.86
CA PRO A 379 19.02 -37.14 -33.77
C PRO A 379 19.83 -38.36 -33.27
N THR A 380 20.92 -38.12 -32.53
CA THR A 380 21.53 -39.10 -31.61
C THR A 380 22.19 -38.45 -30.39
N ASP A 381 21.76 -38.92 -29.22
CA ASP A 381 22.48 -39.31 -28.00
C ASP A 381 23.43 -38.36 -27.21
N GLU A 382 23.03 -38.15 -25.95
CA GLU A 382 23.80 -37.86 -24.71
C GLU A 382 24.86 -38.97 -24.40
N PRO A 383 25.93 -38.78 -23.56
CA PRO A 383 25.81 -38.42 -22.13
C PRO A 383 26.99 -37.74 -21.37
N SER A 384 26.67 -37.23 -20.16
CA SER A 384 27.42 -37.24 -18.87
C SER A 384 28.72 -36.41 -18.59
N GLY A 385 28.58 -35.39 -17.72
CA GLY A 385 29.43 -35.01 -16.54
C GLY A 385 30.88 -34.47 -16.67
N PRO A 386 31.56 -34.07 -15.57
CA PRO A 386 31.41 -32.83 -14.78
C PRO A 386 32.72 -31.98 -14.64
N ASN A 387 32.62 -30.83 -13.94
CA ASN A 387 33.69 -29.94 -13.38
C ASN A 387 34.44 -28.97 -14.30
N GLY A 388 34.58 -27.70 -13.86
CA GLY A 388 35.54 -26.74 -14.44
C GLY A 388 35.32 -25.28 -14.06
N ASP A 389 35.88 -24.90 -12.92
CA ASP A 389 36.11 -23.55 -12.37
C ASP A 389 36.41 -22.37 -13.33
N ARG A 390 36.15 -21.16 -12.76
CA ARG A 390 36.75 -19.81 -12.95
C ARG A 390 36.02 -18.80 -13.88
N PRO A 391 36.14 -17.46 -13.61
CA PRO A 391 37.36 -16.84 -13.06
C PRO A 391 37.26 -15.81 -11.91
N GLU A 392 38.23 -15.99 -11.01
CA GLU A 392 38.87 -15.06 -10.06
C GLU A 392 39.50 -13.80 -10.72
N SER A 393 38.91 -13.24 -11.78
CA SER A 393 39.41 -11.98 -12.39
C SER A 393 38.99 -10.74 -11.61
N TRP A 394 37.89 -10.81 -10.85
CA TRP A 394 37.30 -9.66 -10.17
C TRP A 394 37.95 -9.33 -8.81
N LEU A 395 38.50 -10.32 -8.12
CA LEU A 395 39.15 -10.14 -6.81
C LEU A 395 40.59 -9.59 -6.90
N ARG A 396 41.18 -9.54 -8.10
CA ARG A 396 42.50 -8.93 -8.33
C ARG A 396 42.43 -7.41 -8.49
N GLU A 397 41.39 -6.91 -9.15
CA GLU A 397 41.23 -5.46 -9.40
C GLU A 397 40.94 -4.65 -8.12
N LEU A 398 40.33 -5.27 -7.10
CA LEU A 398 40.06 -4.60 -5.82
C LEU A 398 41.31 -4.42 -4.94
N ARG A 399 42.32 -5.30 -5.07
CA ARG A 399 43.55 -5.20 -4.26
C ARG A 399 44.58 -4.24 -4.83
N GLU A 400 44.50 -3.90 -6.11
CA GLU A 400 45.43 -2.94 -6.74
C GLU A 400 44.98 -1.48 -6.56
N ARG A 401 43.72 -1.22 -6.20
CA ARG A 401 43.23 0.14 -5.90
C ARG A 401 43.44 0.60 -4.45
N GLU A 402 43.60 -0.31 -3.49
CA GLU A 402 43.82 0.05 -2.07
C GLU A 402 45.28 0.37 -1.70
N VAL A 403 46.23 0.28 -2.64
CA VAL A 403 47.65 0.59 -2.39
C VAL A 403 48.07 1.95 -2.97
N ALA A 404 47.19 2.65 -3.69
CA ALA A 404 47.49 3.95 -4.32
C ALA A 404 47.01 5.20 -3.53
N GLU A 405 46.36 5.03 -2.37
CA GLU A 405 45.89 6.14 -1.51
C GLU A 405 46.35 5.99 -0.04
N ARG A 406 47.63 5.65 0.15
CA ARG A 406 48.41 5.91 1.37
C ARG A 406 49.71 6.58 0.98
#